data_AF-A6EML4-F1
#
_entry.id   AF-A6EML4-F1
#
_cell.length_a   1.000
_cell.length_b   1.000
_cell.length_c   1.000
_cell.angle_alpha   90.00
_cell.angle_beta   90.00
_cell.angle_gamma   90.00
#
_symmetry.space_group_name_H-M   'P 1'
#
loop_
_entity.id
_entity.type
_entity.pdbx_description
1 polymer ?
#
loop_
_entity_poly.entity_id
_entity_poly.type
_entity_poly.pdbx_seq_one_letter_code
_entity_poly.pdbx_strand_id
1 'polypeptide(L)'
;MKHLNRTLLMLSLFFLAFISCETEDESSNDQEIEINEYSIIPSTSYGRPNNVLGCVEIASRITTIEVWDHGQIDGDIISIIANGDTIINEIELDGPSNPITVDYNFEYNGFNYITLYAHNLGDIPPNTCTIAINGVEFVLEANLEANGSVNIVVEGYGVDCYGATDGGGNDDGTGNAVFWINSDYNCGAVTVNLSGNGSESITSYFTSTPDCGTSGAANFSNLDPGTYSYTASCSDTNWSGTIDIAANTCSSELLLPGSGGGGGGDTTGDVKFWINHDFGCGNINVSVSGNGSSTITGYFDSAPDCDTSSGGGNFNNLQPGNYSFTASCSEYTWNGSLTVNANSCLQFQLN
;
A
#
# COMPACT_ATOMS: atom_id res chain seq x y z
N MET A 1 54.87 83.80 29.07
CA MET A 1 53.62 83.43 28.36
C MET A 1 53.67 81.92 28.15
N LYS A 2 52.63 81.09 28.21
CA LYS A 2 51.24 81.12 28.73
C LYS A 2 50.66 79.74 28.30
N HIS A 3 50.04 78.96 29.19
CA HIS A 3 49.41 77.64 28.90
C HIS A 3 50.37 76.48 28.52
N LEU A 4 50.04 75.18 28.67
CA LEU A 4 48.85 74.53 29.28
C LEU A 4 49.26 73.31 30.15
N ASN A 5 48.30 72.52 30.66
CA ASN A 5 48.46 71.51 31.72
C ASN A 5 47.60 70.25 31.43
N ARG A 6 47.89 69.11 32.11
CA ARG A 6 47.12 67.84 32.29
C ARG A 6 47.46 66.58 31.45
N THR A 7 48.22 65.68 32.10
CA THR A 7 47.88 64.28 32.51
C THR A 7 46.87 63.40 31.74
N LEU A 8 47.32 62.21 31.26
CA LEU A 8 46.71 60.84 31.30
C LEU A 8 47.76 59.86 30.66
N LEU A 9 48.28 58.73 31.20
CA LEU A 9 47.83 57.53 31.95
C LEU A 9 47.57 56.29 31.03
N MET A 10 48.17 55.13 31.36
CA MET A 10 48.06 53.78 30.72
C MET A 10 48.66 53.66 29.29
N LEU A 11 48.96 52.49 28.71
CA LEU A 11 48.87 51.07 29.17
C LEU A 11 50.11 50.27 28.69
N SER A 12 50.45 49.15 29.33
CA SER A 12 51.46 48.19 28.82
C SER A 12 50.86 47.28 27.74
N LEU A 13 51.54 47.15 26.58
CA LEU A 13 51.21 46.09 25.61
C LEU A 13 51.66 44.73 26.17
N PHE A 14 50.80 43.73 26.06
CA PHE A 14 51.10 42.34 26.40
C PHE A 14 50.96 41.50 25.12
N PHE A 15 52.06 40.91 24.65
CA PHE A 15 52.05 40.05 23.46
C PHE A 15 51.52 38.66 23.84
N LEU A 16 50.30 38.34 23.41
CA LEU A 16 49.77 36.98 23.44
C LEU A 16 50.25 36.23 22.19
N ALA A 17 51.12 35.25 22.38
CA ALA A 17 51.46 34.28 21.35
C ALA A 17 50.31 33.27 21.25
N PHE A 18 49.53 33.34 20.18
CA PHE A 18 48.55 32.30 19.87
C PHE A 18 49.32 31.05 19.39
N ILE A 19 49.33 30.02 20.23
CA ILE A 19 49.68 28.67 19.80
C ILE A 19 48.54 28.21 18.91
N SER A 20 48.77 28.22 17.59
CA SER A 20 47.85 27.57 16.65
C SER A 20 47.99 26.07 16.86
N CYS A 21 47.03 25.50 17.59
CA CYS A 21 46.84 24.06 17.61
C CYS A 21 46.19 23.71 16.28
N GLU A 22 46.97 23.19 15.34
CA GLU A 22 46.42 22.50 14.17
C GLU A 22 45.76 21.23 14.71
N THR A 23 44.44 21.30 14.93
CA THR A 23 43.63 20.09 15.02
C THR A 23 43.63 19.46 13.64
N GLU A 24 44.16 18.26 13.54
CA GLU A 24 43.90 17.40 12.40
C GLU A 24 42.41 17.05 12.47
N ASP A 25 41.61 17.78 11.69
CA ASP A 25 40.19 17.51 11.51
C ASP A 25 40.07 16.21 10.69
N GLU A 26 40.28 15.07 11.36
CA GLU A 26 39.84 13.75 10.95
C GLU A 26 38.33 13.82 10.70
N SER A 27 37.94 14.13 9.47
CA SER A 27 36.56 14.26 9.06
C SER A 27 35.92 12.88 8.97
N SER A 28 35.61 12.30 10.13
CA SER A 28 34.74 11.13 10.24
C SER A 28 33.42 11.45 9.58
N ASN A 29 33.22 10.89 8.39
CA ASN A 29 32.01 11.10 7.61
C ASN A 29 30.87 10.26 8.21
N ASP A 30 30.37 10.69 9.36
CA ASP A 30 29.16 10.18 10.00
C ASP A 30 27.95 10.55 9.12
N GLN A 31 27.83 9.85 7.99
CA GLN A 31 26.55 9.70 7.31
C GLN A 31 25.68 8.83 8.21
N GLU A 32 24.61 9.43 8.74
CA GLU A 32 23.58 8.70 9.47
C GLU A 32 23.00 7.63 8.54
N ILE A 33 23.06 6.38 8.99
CA ILE A 33 22.62 5.24 8.18
C ILE A 33 21.09 5.25 8.11
N GLU A 34 20.57 5.46 6.90
CA GLU A 34 19.14 5.50 6.60
C GLU A 34 18.40 4.28 7.16
N ILE A 35 17.26 4.56 7.79
CA ILE A 35 16.37 3.55 8.37
C ILE A 35 15.18 3.44 7.42
N ASN A 36 15.06 2.30 6.74
CA ASN A 36 13.88 2.01 5.95
C ASN A 36 12.78 1.49 6.89
N GLU A 37 11.74 2.30 7.10
CA GLU A 37 10.55 1.93 7.88
C GLU A 37 9.62 0.94 7.15
N TYR A 38 9.77 0.78 5.83
CA TYR A 38 8.92 -0.06 4.98
C TYR A 38 9.75 -0.88 3.98
N SER A 39 9.18 -1.98 3.47
CA SER A 39 9.83 -2.83 2.47
C SER A 39 10.29 -2.04 1.23
N ILE A 40 11.56 -2.23 0.87
CA ILE A 40 12.20 -1.66 -0.32
C ILE A 40 12.40 -2.69 -1.45
N ILE A 41 11.65 -3.80 -1.44
CA ILE A 41 11.66 -4.77 -2.55
C ILE A 41 11.08 -4.07 -3.80
N PRO A 42 11.82 -3.96 -4.92
CA PRO A 42 11.26 -3.43 -6.15
C PRO A 42 10.25 -4.42 -6.73
N SER A 43 9.18 -3.94 -7.36
CA SER A 43 8.12 -4.81 -7.92
C SER A 43 8.63 -5.76 -9.02
N THR A 44 9.76 -5.47 -9.65
CA THR A 44 10.44 -6.37 -10.60
C THR A 44 11.96 -6.34 -10.43
N SER A 45 12.62 -7.50 -10.60
CA SER A 45 14.06 -7.62 -10.81
C SER A 45 14.36 -8.39 -12.09
N TYR A 46 15.33 -7.90 -12.88
CA TYR A 46 15.76 -8.48 -14.16
C TYR A 46 14.61 -8.74 -15.18
N GLY A 47 13.51 -7.98 -15.07
CA GLY A 47 12.35 -8.09 -15.98
C GLY A 47 11.29 -9.10 -15.56
N ARG A 48 11.42 -9.73 -14.39
CA ARG A 48 10.39 -10.59 -13.76
C ARG A 48 9.81 -9.91 -12.51
N PRO A 49 8.53 -10.12 -12.16
CA PRO A 49 7.99 -9.76 -10.86
C PRO A 49 8.77 -10.40 -9.71
N ASN A 50 8.81 -9.70 -8.57
CA ASN A 50 9.36 -10.18 -7.32
C ASN A 50 8.21 -10.52 -6.37
N ASN A 51 7.97 -11.81 -6.14
CA ASN A 51 7.00 -12.27 -5.15
C ASN A 51 7.62 -12.10 -3.76
N VAL A 52 7.01 -11.29 -2.89
CA VAL A 52 7.42 -11.24 -1.47
C VAL A 52 6.92 -12.52 -0.80
N LEU A 53 7.84 -13.32 -0.27
CA LEU A 53 7.56 -14.62 0.33
C LEU A 53 7.55 -14.56 1.87
N GLY A 54 8.19 -13.55 2.47
CA GLY A 54 8.23 -13.36 3.92
C GLY A 54 9.34 -12.40 4.38
N CYS A 55 9.77 -12.58 5.63
CA CYS A 55 10.75 -11.71 6.29
C CYS A 55 11.67 -12.46 7.25
N VAL A 56 12.88 -11.95 7.47
CA VAL A 56 13.88 -12.43 8.44
C VAL A 56 14.46 -11.25 9.23
N GLU A 57 14.44 -11.35 10.56
CA GLU A 57 15.00 -10.35 11.49
C GLU A 57 16.48 -10.63 11.75
N ILE A 58 17.32 -9.59 11.72
CA ILE A 58 18.76 -9.68 12.00
C ILE A 58 19.27 -8.57 12.93
N ALA A 59 20.04 -8.95 13.95
CA ALA A 59 20.61 -8.02 14.93
C ALA A 59 21.83 -7.20 14.42
N SER A 60 22.21 -7.32 13.15
CA SER A 60 23.40 -6.67 12.58
C SER A 60 23.32 -6.60 11.05
N ARG A 61 23.67 -5.44 10.47
CA ARG A 61 23.81 -5.27 9.00
C ARG A 61 24.92 -6.13 8.40
N ILE A 62 25.99 -6.37 9.15
CA ILE A 62 27.06 -7.31 8.78
C ILE A 62 26.61 -8.70 9.24
N THR A 63 26.41 -9.61 8.28
CA THR A 63 25.98 -10.98 8.56
C THR A 63 26.53 -11.95 7.52
N THR A 64 26.70 -13.21 7.92
CA THR A 64 26.99 -14.32 7.02
C THR A 64 25.67 -14.89 6.48
N ILE A 65 25.59 -15.05 5.16
CA ILE A 65 24.47 -15.66 4.44
C ILE A 65 24.96 -16.99 3.88
N GLU A 66 24.25 -18.08 4.16
CA GLU A 66 24.50 -19.41 3.59
C GLU A 66 23.32 -19.80 2.70
N VAL A 67 23.57 -20.40 1.53
CA VAL A 67 22.50 -20.85 0.63
C VAL A 67 22.74 -22.25 0.07
N TRP A 68 21.66 -23.03 -0.11
CA TRP A 68 21.69 -24.42 -0.58
C TRP A 68 20.34 -24.86 -1.16
N ASP A 69 20.32 -25.99 -1.87
CA ASP A 69 19.12 -26.63 -2.44
C ASP A 69 18.13 -27.06 -1.35
N HIS A 70 16.89 -26.56 -1.38
CA HIS A 70 15.89 -26.88 -0.36
C HIS A 70 15.29 -28.30 -0.51
N GLY A 71 15.25 -28.84 -1.72
CA GLY A 71 14.45 -30.00 -2.09
C GLY A 71 15.28 -31.20 -2.49
N GLN A 72 15.65 -31.26 -3.76
CA GLN A 72 16.42 -32.36 -4.35
C GLN A 72 17.36 -31.80 -5.40
N ILE A 73 18.66 -31.86 -5.11
CA ILE A 73 19.76 -31.49 -6.03
C ILE A 73 19.52 -32.09 -7.42
N ASP A 74 19.09 -31.27 -8.36
CA ASP A 74 18.69 -31.67 -9.71
C ASP A 74 19.15 -30.70 -10.82
N GLY A 75 20.02 -29.75 -10.46
CA GLY A 75 20.65 -28.82 -11.39
C GLY A 75 20.13 -27.38 -11.30
N ASP A 76 19.51 -26.97 -10.20
CA ASP A 76 19.09 -25.59 -9.94
C ASP A 76 20.24 -24.57 -10.08
N ILE A 77 20.24 -23.76 -11.14
CA ILE A 77 21.22 -22.68 -11.34
C ILE A 77 20.58 -21.33 -11.01
N ILE A 78 21.13 -20.64 -10.01
CA ILE A 78 20.54 -19.43 -9.44
C ILE A 78 21.55 -18.27 -9.31
N SER A 79 21.02 -17.06 -9.13
CA SER A 79 21.73 -15.92 -8.52
C SER A 79 20.99 -15.47 -7.26
N ILE A 80 21.74 -14.99 -6.27
CA ILE A 80 21.21 -14.29 -5.08
C ILE A 80 21.56 -12.82 -5.20
N ILE A 81 20.56 -11.97 -5.05
CA ILE A 81 20.66 -10.50 -5.16
C ILE A 81 20.24 -9.89 -3.81
N ALA A 82 21.07 -9.04 -3.21
CA ALA A 82 20.76 -8.33 -1.97
C ALA A 82 20.80 -6.82 -2.22
N ASN A 83 19.72 -6.10 -1.87
CA ASN A 83 19.51 -4.67 -2.18
C ASN A 83 19.73 -4.24 -3.67
N GLY A 84 19.88 -5.19 -4.60
CA GLY A 84 20.20 -4.95 -6.01
C GLY A 84 21.60 -5.41 -6.42
N ASP A 85 22.52 -5.59 -5.46
CA ASP A 85 23.83 -6.20 -5.68
C ASP A 85 23.71 -7.72 -5.86
N THR A 86 24.33 -8.28 -6.90
CA THR A 86 24.40 -9.75 -7.07
C THR A 86 25.51 -10.31 -6.19
N ILE A 87 25.15 -10.89 -5.05
CA ILE A 87 26.11 -11.43 -4.05
C ILE A 87 26.55 -12.86 -4.37
N ILE A 88 25.71 -13.63 -5.08
CA ILE A 88 26.05 -14.95 -5.64
C ILE A 88 25.54 -14.95 -7.09
N ASN A 89 26.37 -15.31 -8.06
CA ASN A 89 26.04 -15.18 -9.49
C ASN A 89 26.17 -16.50 -10.26
N GLU A 90 25.05 -16.99 -10.78
CA GLU A 90 24.96 -18.08 -11.77
C GLU A 90 25.69 -19.36 -11.32
N ILE A 91 25.30 -19.86 -10.13
CA ILE A 91 25.86 -21.06 -9.51
C ILE A 91 24.79 -22.15 -9.39
N GLU A 92 25.18 -23.40 -9.66
CA GLU A 92 24.39 -24.62 -9.43
C GLU A 92 24.34 -24.94 -7.92
N LEU A 93 23.15 -25.12 -7.36
CA LEU A 93 22.97 -25.44 -5.94
C LEU A 93 23.43 -26.87 -5.61
N ASP A 94 23.93 -27.05 -4.39
CA ASP A 94 24.20 -28.33 -3.74
C ASP A 94 23.41 -28.37 -2.41
N GLY A 95 23.31 -29.53 -1.77
CA GLY A 95 22.53 -29.71 -0.55
C GLY A 95 23.20 -29.13 0.70
N PRO A 96 22.50 -29.16 1.86
CA PRO A 96 22.94 -28.53 3.13
C PRO A 96 24.28 -29.04 3.71
N SER A 97 24.89 -30.07 3.12
CA SER A 97 26.25 -30.51 3.47
C SER A 97 27.36 -29.71 2.79
N ASN A 98 27.05 -28.87 1.81
CA ASN A 98 27.99 -28.07 1.03
C ASN A 98 27.37 -26.70 0.63
N PRO A 99 26.92 -25.88 1.61
CA PRO A 99 26.29 -24.59 1.32
C PRO A 99 27.29 -23.58 0.73
N ILE A 100 26.75 -22.63 -0.04
CA ILE A 100 27.50 -21.49 -0.55
C ILE A 100 27.42 -20.37 0.50
N THR A 101 28.56 -20.00 1.10
CA THR A 101 28.66 -18.99 2.16
C THR A 101 29.17 -17.65 1.61
N VAL A 102 28.52 -16.54 1.96
CA VAL A 102 28.95 -15.16 1.65
C VAL A 102 28.72 -14.23 2.84
N ASP A 103 29.73 -13.42 3.19
CA ASP A 103 29.57 -12.33 4.15
C ASP A 103 29.06 -11.08 3.41
N TYR A 104 27.95 -10.50 3.88
CA TYR A 104 27.37 -9.28 3.32
C TYR A 104 27.18 -8.20 4.39
N ASN A 105 27.23 -6.94 3.96
CA ASN A 105 26.91 -5.78 4.80
C ASN A 105 25.74 -5.03 4.17
N PHE A 106 24.56 -5.19 4.74
CA PHE A 106 23.35 -4.48 4.32
C PHE A 106 23.53 -2.95 4.40
N GLU A 107 23.01 -2.24 3.39
CA GLU A 107 23.18 -0.80 3.29
C GLU A 107 22.39 -0.05 4.38
N TYR A 108 21.16 -0.50 4.66
CA TYR A 108 20.19 0.22 5.49
C TYR A 108 20.01 -0.40 6.88
N ASN A 109 19.54 0.41 7.81
CA ASN A 109 18.88 -0.05 9.03
C ASN A 109 17.38 -0.31 8.74
N GLY A 110 16.69 -1.11 9.56
CA GLY A 110 15.33 -1.54 9.21
C GLY A 110 15.33 -2.38 7.92
N PHE A 111 14.41 -2.09 7.01
CA PHE A 111 14.20 -2.91 5.81
C PHE A 111 15.36 -2.91 4.80
N ASN A 112 15.77 -4.12 4.46
CA ASN A 112 16.60 -4.50 3.31
C ASN A 112 15.91 -5.68 2.60
N TYR A 113 16.49 -6.24 1.54
CA TYR A 113 15.94 -7.45 0.92
C TYR A 113 16.98 -8.39 0.30
N ILE A 114 16.57 -9.65 0.14
CA ILE A 114 17.20 -10.65 -0.72
C ILE A 114 16.20 -11.11 -1.78
N THR A 115 16.67 -11.40 -3.00
CA THR A 115 15.91 -11.96 -4.12
C THR A 115 16.66 -13.14 -4.74
N LEU A 116 15.95 -14.26 -4.91
CA LEU A 116 16.38 -15.43 -5.68
C LEU A 116 16.00 -15.25 -7.16
N TYR A 117 16.96 -15.38 -8.06
CA TYR A 117 16.75 -15.35 -9.50
C TYR A 117 17.16 -16.69 -10.13
N ALA A 118 16.21 -17.42 -10.72
CA ALA A 118 16.47 -18.66 -11.44
C ALA A 118 16.97 -18.43 -12.87
N HIS A 119 18.07 -19.08 -13.26
CA HIS A 119 18.55 -19.11 -14.65
C HIS A 119 17.98 -20.28 -15.46
N ASN A 120 17.52 -21.33 -14.79
CA ASN A 120 16.88 -22.51 -15.39
C ASN A 120 15.60 -22.91 -14.64
N LEU A 121 15.32 -24.21 -14.49
CA LEU A 121 14.11 -24.80 -13.87
C LEU A 121 14.41 -26.16 -13.17
N GLY A 122 15.68 -26.47 -12.87
CA GLY A 122 16.12 -27.82 -12.46
C GLY A 122 15.74 -28.91 -13.49
N ASP A 123 15.58 -30.14 -13.00
CA ASP A 123 14.73 -31.17 -13.63
C ASP A 123 13.28 -31.09 -13.08
N ILE A 124 13.06 -30.47 -11.91
CA ILE A 124 11.80 -30.38 -11.15
C ILE A 124 11.51 -28.90 -10.77
N PRO A 125 10.75 -28.14 -11.58
CA PRO A 125 10.43 -26.74 -11.26
C PRO A 125 9.41 -26.58 -10.11
N PRO A 126 9.41 -25.44 -9.40
CA PRO A 126 10.34 -24.29 -9.52
C PRO A 126 11.69 -24.55 -8.84
N ASN A 127 12.68 -23.71 -9.12
CA ASN A 127 13.94 -23.73 -8.37
C ASN A 127 13.66 -23.39 -6.89
N THR A 128 14.25 -24.13 -5.93
CA THR A 128 14.02 -23.91 -4.49
C THR A 128 15.33 -23.80 -3.71
N CYS A 129 15.57 -22.60 -3.17
CA CYS A 129 16.77 -22.28 -2.42
C CYS A 129 16.41 -22.06 -0.94
N THR A 130 17.05 -22.80 -0.04
CA THR A 130 17.12 -22.35 1.35
C THR A 130 18.16 -21.24 1.43
N ILE A 131 17.83 -20.16 2.12
CA ILE A 131 18.80 -19.20 2.63
C ILE A 131 18.84 -19.35 4.15
N ALA A 132 20.01 -19.22 4.75
CA ALA A 132 20.18 -19.15 6.20
C ALA A 132 20.98 -17.91 6.58
N ILE A 133 20.50 -17.18 7.57
CA ILE A 133 21.14 -15.96 8.06
C ILE A 133 21.19 -16.05 9.59
N ASN A 134 22.40 -16.03 10.14
CA ASN A 134 22.66 -16.29 11.57
C ASN A 134 22.07 -17.61 12.12
N GLY A 135 21.76 -18.58 11.24
CA GLY A 135 21.12 -19.85 11.59
C GLY A 135 19.58 -19.83 11.60
N VAL A 136 18.94 -18.74 11.16
CA VAL A 136 17.51 -18.72 10.80
C VAL A 136 17.39 -19.10 9.33
N GLU A 137 16.71 -20.22 9.04
CA GLU A 137 16.46 -20.72 7.69
C GLU A 137 15.17 -20.12 7.11
N PHE A 138 15.20 -19.73 5.84
CA PHE A 138 14.05 -19.27 5.06
C PHE A 138 14.10 -19.87 3.65
N VAL A 139 12.95 -20.15 3.04
CA VAL A 139 12.86 -20.79 1.72
C VAL A 139 12.42 -19.79 0.66
N LEU A 140 13.23 -19.64 -0.38
CA LEU A 140 12.90 -18.88 -1.58
C LEU A 140 12.61 -19.85 -2.74
N GLU A 141 11.56 -19.57 -3.50
CA GLU A 141 11.27 -20.23 -4.77
C GLU A 141 11.34 -19.23 -5.95
N ALA A 142 11.86 -19.67 -7.10
CA ALA A 142 11.96 -18.84 -8.30
C ALA A 142 11.82 -19.68 -9.57
N ASN A 143 11.40 -19.05 -10.66
CA ASN A 143 11.28 -19.71 -11.97
C ASN A 143 11.57 -18.70 -13.10
N LEU A 144 11.35 -19.10 -14.35
CA LEU A 144 11.65 -18.26 -15.52
C LEU A 144 10.69 -17.08 -15.73
N GLU A 145 9.56 -17.05 -15.02
CA GLU A 145 8.52 -16.02 -15.11
C GLU A 145 8.47 -15.11 -13.86
N ALA A 146 8.81 -15.60 -12.66
CA ALA A 146 8.80 -14.85 -11.41
C ALA A 146 10.01 -15.16 -10.50
N ASN A 147 10.42 -14.18 -9.69
CA ASN A 147 11.46 -14.31 -8.66
C ASN A 147 10.81 -14.44 -7.26
N GLY A 148 11.52 -15.07 -6.32
CA GLY A 148 11.16 -15.07 -4.90
C GLY A 148 12.02 -14.07 -4.12
N SER A 149 11.40 -13.22 -3.30
CA SER A 149 12.06 -12.20 -2.50
C SER A 149 11.66 -12.28 -1.03
N VAL A 150 12.55 -11.86 -0.14
CA VAL A 150 12.36 -11.87 1.31
C VAL A 150 12.89 -10.56 1.89
N ASN A 151 12.10 -9.94 2.78
CA ASN A 151 12.52 -8.76 3.51
C ASN A 151 13.54 -9.15 4.59
N ILE A 152 14.61 -8.38 4.72
CA ILE A 152 15.63 -8.56 5.75
C ILE A 152 15.59 -7.34 6.65
N VAL A 153 15.06 -7.48 7.86
CA VAL A 153 14.87 -6.34 8.78
C VAL A 153 15.98 -6.31 9.82
N VAL A 154 16.73 -5.21 9.83
CA VAL A 154 17.81 -4.96 10.78
C VAL A 154 17.20 -4.39 12.07
N GLU A 155 17.22 -5.20 13.13
CA GLU A 155 16.58 -4.90 14.42
C GLU A 155 17.19 -3.70 15.16
N GLY A 156 16.44 -3.19 16.14
CA GLY A 156 16.92 -2.17 17.09
C GLY A 156 16.57 -0.72 16.71
N TYR A 157 15.95 -0.52 15.54
CA TYR A 157 15.62 0.79 14.98
C TYR A 157 14.12 1.15 15.02
N GLY A 158 13.30 0.34 15.71
CA GLY A 158 11.84 0.52 15.74
C GLY A 158 11.11 -0.08 14.54
N VAL A 159 11.79 -0.93 13.78
CA VAL A 159 11.29 -1.67 12.61
C VAL A 159 11.52 -3.16 12.89
N ASP A 160 10.53 -3.99 12.60
CA ASP A 160 10.53 -5.45 12.80
C ASP A 160 9.81 -6.16 11.64
N CYS A 161 9.69 -7.49 11.68
CA CYS A 161 9.00 -8.25 10.63
C CYS A 161 7.46 -8.22 10.72
N TYR A 162 6.82 -7.44 11.62
CA TYR A 162 5.36 -7.16 11.54
C TYR A 162 5.06 -6.49 10.17
N GLY A 163 5.95 -5.65 9.64
CA GLY A 163 5.69 -4.84 8.42
C GLY A 163 5.85 -5.51 7.04
N ALA A 164 5.95 -6.85 6.93
CA ALA A 164 6.94 -7.42 6.00
C ALA A 164 6.60 -8.61 5.07
N THR A 165 5.40 -9.21 5.12
CA THR A 165 5.00 -10.24 4.11
C THR A 165 4.39 -9.63 2.85
N ASP A 166 3.71 -8.50 2.99
CA ASP A 166 2.94 -7.83 1.94
C ASP A 166 3.31 -6.34 1.90
N GLY A 167 3.06 -5.68 0.76
CA GLY A 167 3.45 -4.28 0.53
C GLY A 167 2.83 -3.29 1.51
N GLY A 168 3.56 -2.97 2.58
CA GLY A 168 3.09 -2.15 3.69
C GLY A 168 2.05 -2.85 4.56
N GLY A 169 2.06 -4.18 4.61
CA GLY A 169 1.28 -4.93 5.60
C GLY A 169 1.97 -4.79 6.95
N ASN A 170 1.53 -3.86 7.77
CA ASN A 170 1.67 -4.00 9.21
C ASN A 170 0.89 -5.29 9.63
N ASP A 171 1.54 -6.09 10.50
CA ASP A 171 1.31 -6.75 12.13
C ASP A 171 0.43 -5.34 14.16
N ASP A 172 0.53 -3.95 14.34
CA ASP A 172 -0.45 -3.00 14.96
C ASP A 172 -1.97 -3.16 14.62
N GLY A 173 -2.31 -3.76 13.49
CA GLY A 173 -3.67 -4.02 12.98
C GLY A 173 -4.06 -3.33 11.65
N THR A 174 -3.23 -2.48 11.04
CA THR A 174 -3.63 -1.58 9.93
C THR A 174 -3.57 -2.18 8.51
N GLY A 175 -4.08 -1.46 7.50
CA GLY A 175 -4.04 -1.82 6.07
C GLY A 175 -3.93 -0.60 5.14
N ASN A 176 -3.89 -0.82 3.82
CA ASN A 176 -3.56 0.21 2.81
C ASN A 176 -4.67 0.40 1.76
N ALA A 177 -4.67 1.54 1.08
CA ALA A 177 -5.61 1.89 0.02
C ALA A 177 -4.93 2.43 -1.25
N VAL A 178 -5.38 1.99 -2.42
CA VAL A 178 -4.96 2.52 -3.72
C VAL A 178 -6.15 2.96 -4.57
N PHE A 179 -6.14 4.22 -4.99
CA PHE A 179 -7.15 4.82 -5.87
C PHE A 179 -6.54 5.08 -7.25
N TRP A 180 -7.24 4.65 -8.30
CA TRP A 180 -6.73 4.70 -9.68
C TRP A 180 -7.83 5.02 -10.71
N ILE A 181 -7.40 5.36 -11.92
CA ILE A 181 -8.26 5.60 -13.10
C ILE A 181 -7.82 4.70 -14.26
N ASN A 182 -8.77 4.24 -15.09
CA ASN A 182 -8.47 3.30 -16.17
C ASN A 182 -8.09 3.96 -17.51
N SER A 183 -8.27 5.28 -17.62
CA SER A 183 -7.95 6.08 -18.80
C SER A 183 -7.89 7.57 -18.46
N ASP A 184 -7.31 8.38 -19.35
CA ASP A 184 -7.26 9.84 -19.18
C ASP A 184 -8.63 10.47 -19.45
N TYR A 185 -9.28 10.99 -18.40
CA TYR A 185 -10.56 11.69 -18.48
C TYR A 185 -10.44 13.16 -18.94
N ASN A 186 -9.23 13.59 -19.37
CA ASN A 186 -8.90 14.92 -19.88
C ASN A 186 -9.16 16.07 -18.88
N CYS A 187 -9.21 15.75 -17.58
CA CYS A 187 -9.58 16.67 -16.50
C CYS A 187 -8.40 17.18 -15.65
N GLY A 188 -7.18 16.68 -15.92
CA GLY A 188 -5.98 16.90 -15.09
C GLY A 188 -5.75 15.75 -14.10
N ALA A 189 -4.81 15.95 -13.16
CA ALA A 189 -4.60 15.02 -12.06
C ALA A 189 -5.86 14.96 -11.16
N VAL A 190 -6.17 13.78 -10.62
CA VAL A 190 -7.30 13.58 -9.71
C VAL A 190 -6.80 13.68 -8.28
N THR A 191 -7.25 14.68 -7.52
CA THR A 191 -7.00 14.73 -6.08
C THR A 191 -8.02 13.84 -5.37
N VAL A 192 -7.55 12.87 -4.61
CA VAL A 192 -8.35 11.99 -3.74
C VAL A 192 -8.16 12.46 -2.29
N ASN A 193 -9.25 12.57 -1.52
CA ASN A 193 -9.25 12.94 -0.11
C ASN A 193 -9.93 11.82 0.69
N LEU A 194 -9.18 11.22 1.60
CA LEU A 194 -9.63 10.11 2.45
C LEU A 194 -9.93 10.66 3.86
N SER A 195 -11.15 10.43 4.35
CA SER A 195 -11.64 11.04 5.58
C SER A 195 -10.74 10.71 6.78
N GLY A 196 -10.14 11.73 7.39
CA GLY A 196 -9.20 11.60 8.51
C GLY A 196 -7.73 11.47 8.11
N ASN A 197 -7.42 11.02 6.88
CA ASN A 197 -6.09 10.59 6.46
C ASN A 197 -5.41 11.51 5.41
N GLY A 198 -6.05 12.62 5.03
CA GLY A 198 -5.42 13.63 4.17
C GLY A 198 -5.83 13.53 2.71
N SER A 199 -4.90 13.78 1.78
CA SER A 199 -5.19 13.78 0.34
C SER A 199 -3.98 13.48 -0.52
N GLU A 200 -4.23 12.71 -1.58
CA GLU A 200 -3.24 12.20 -2.54
C GLU A 200 -3.64 12.47 -3.98
N SER A 201 -2.75 12.24 -4.95
CA SER A 201 -2.98 12.62 -6.36
C SER A 201 -2.70 11.53 -7.39
N ILE A 202 -3.74 11.10 -8.10
CA ILE A 202 -3.63 10.23 -9.27
C ILE A 202 -3.09 11.06 -10.45
N THR A 203 -1.97 10.63 -11.02
CA THR A 203 -1.27 11.30 -12.13
C THR A 203 -0.99 10.39 -13.34
N SER A 204 -1.28 9.09 -13.21
CA SER A 204 -1.22 8.07 -14.27
C SER A 204 -2.55 7.32 -14.39
N TYR A 205 -2.76 6.64 -15.52
CA TYR A 205 -3.89 5.73 -15.73
C TYR A 205 -3.38 4.31 -16.03
N PHE A 206 -4.15 3.30 -15.65
CA PHE A 206 -3.71 1.89 -15.63
C PHE A 206 -4.71 0.99 -16.38
N THR A 207 -4.23 -0.09 -17.00
CA THR A 207 -5.09 -1.04 -17.74
C THR A 207 -5.61 -2.21 -16.90
N SER A 208 -5.17 -2.29 -15.65
CA SER A 208 -5.52 -3.27 -14.62
C SER A 208 -5.40 -2.59 -13.26
N THR A 209 -5.92 -3.21 -12.20
CA THR A 209 -5.68 -2.76 -10.82
C THR A 209 -4.18 -2.65 -10.57
N PRO A 210 -3.67 -1.50 -10.08
CA PRO A 210 -2.31 -1.35 -9.61
C PRO A 210 -2.19 -1.75 -8.14
N ASP A 211 -1.00 -2.20 -7.73
CA ASP A 211 -0.70 -2.52 -6.33
C ASP A 211 -0.54 -1.25 -5.48
N CYS A 212 -0.73 -1.35 -4.16
CA CYS A 212 -0.48 -0.24 -3.24
C CYS A 212 0.98 0.21 -3.30
N GLY A 213 1.21 1.51 -3.27
CA GLY A 213 2.51 2.14 -3.50
C GLY A 213 2.84 2.40 -4.98
N THR A 214 2.01 1.95 -5.94
CA THR A 214 2.27 2.17 -7.37
C THR A 214 2.33 3.66 -7.70
N SER A 215 3.46 4.08 -8.28
CA SER A 215 3.70 5.47 -8.66
C SER A 215 2.69 5.95 -9.72
N GLY A 216 2.04 7.07 -9.43
CA GLY A 216 1.01 7.66 -10.28
C GLY A 216 -0.43 7.27 -9.94
N ALA A 217 -0.64 6.30 -9.06
CA ALA A 217 -1.89 6.13 -8.32
C ALA A 217 -1.89 7.01 -7.05
N ALA A 218 -3.06 7.20 -6.43
CA ALA A 218 -3.16 7.85 -5.12
C ALA A 218 -3.15 6.76 -4.04
N ASN A 219 -2.14 6.79 -3.16
CA ASN A 219 -1.84 5.69 -2.23
C ASN A 219 -1.90 6.18 -0.77
N PHE A 220 -2.71 5.54 0.07
CA PHE A 220 -2.77 5.81 1.51
C PHE A 220 -2.34 4.56 2.27
N SER A 221 -1.51 4.70 3.30
CA SER A 221 -0.96 3.59 4.07
C SER A 221 -1.25 3.71 5.57
N ASN A 222 -1.10 2.61 6.31
CA ASN A 222 -1.23 2.54 7.77
C ASN A 222 -2.62 3.00 8.28
N LEU A 223 -3.70 2.52 7.66
CA LEU A 223 -5.09 2.85 7.97
C LEU A 223 -5.70 1.80 8.93
N ASP A 224 -6.35 2.21 10.01
CA ASP A 224 -7.10 1.31 10.91
C ASP A 224 -8.15 0.49 10.11
N PRO A 225 -8.45 -0.78 10.44
CA PRO A 225 -9.47 -1.53 9.73
C PRO A 225 -10.87 -0.92 9.87
N GLY A 226 -11.52 -0.66 8.74
CA GLY A 226 -12.87 -0.08 8.71
C GLY A 226 -13.23 0.63 7.41
N THR A 227 -14.46 1.13 7.37
CA THR A 227 -15.04 1.83 6.24
C THR A 227 -14.67 3.32 6.27
N TYR A 228 -13.79 3.76 5.37
CA TYR A 228 -13.47 5.19 5.19
C TYR A 228 -14.30 5.79 4.07
N SER A 229 -14.93 6.94 4.33
CA SER A 229 -15.46 7.77 3.26
C SER A 229 -14.34 8.48 2.52
N TYR A 230 -14.45 8.54 1.19
CA TYR A 230 -13.55 9.31 0.33
C TYR A 230 -14.35 10.28 -0.54
N THR A 231 -13.66 11.35 -0.95
CA THR A 231 -14.08 12.18 -2.09
C THR A 231 -12.90 12.32 -3.04
N ALA A 232 -13.16 12.50 -4.33
CA ALA A 232 -12.11 12.85 -5.27
C ALA A 232 -12.61 13.83 -6.31
N SER A 233 -11.74 14.61 -6.94
CA SER A 233 -12.13 15.53 -8.00
C SER A 233 -11.00 15.85 -8.99
N CYS A 234 -11.41 16.17 -10.22
CA CYS A 234 -10.59 16.81 -11.24
C CYS A 234 -11.47 17.72 -12.11
N SER A 235 -11.17 19.02 -12.12
CA SER A 235 -11.97 20.03 -12.83
C SER A 235 -13.48 19.91 -12.49
N ASP A 236 -14.35 19.64 -13.47
CA ASP A 236 -15.80 19.48 -13.25
C ASP A 236 -16.22 18.06 -12.78
N THR A 237 -15.31 17.07 -12.81
CA THR A 237 -15.61 15.69 -12.42
C THR A 237 -15.37 15.49 -10.93
N ASN A 238 -16.34 14.88 -10.25
CA ASN A 238 -16.31 14.66 -8.81
C ASN A 238 -16.77 13.22 -8.50
N TRP A 239 -16.11 12.60 -7.53
CA TRP A 239 -16.38 11.27 -7.01
C TRP A 239 -16.60 11.33 -5.50
N SER A 240 -17.42 10.42 -4.99
CA SER A 240 -17.55 10.16 -3.56
C SER A 240 -18.01 8.74 -3.34
N GLY A 241 -17.48 8.10 -2.30
CA GLY A 241 -17.84 6.74 -1.95
C GLY A 241 -17.25 6.34 -0.60
N THR A 242 -17.14 5.04 -0.40
CA THR A 242 -16.46 4.44 0.75
C THR A 242 -15.51 3.35 0.27
N ILE A 243 -14.38 3.20 0.94
CA ILE A 243 -13.48 2.06 0.80
C ILE A 243 -13.41 1.32 2.15
N ASP A 244 -13.52 0.00 2.12
CA ASP A 244 -13.32 -0.84 3.29
C ASP A 244 -11.85 -1.27 3.35
N ILE A 245 -11.19 -0.97 4.47
CA ILE A 245 -9.83 -1.42 4.75
C ILE A 245 -9.90 -2.66 5.65
N ALA A 246 -9.29 -3.75 5.21
CA ALA A 246 -9.01 -4.89 6.08
C ALA A 246 -7.53 -4.82 6.53
N ALA A 247 -7.29 -5.26 7.77
CA ALA A 247 -5.94 -5.43 8.31
C ALA A 247 -5.06 -6.23 7.33
N ASN A 248 -3.82 -5.80 7.14
CA ASN A 248 -2.82 -6.49 6.33
C ASN A 248 -3.24 -6.68 4.84
N THR A 249 -4.04 -5.76 4.27
CA THR A 249 -4.46 -5.81 2.85
C THR A 249 -4.21 -4.51 2.10
N CYS A 250 -4.14 -4.61 0.77
CA CYS A 250 -4.26 -3.48 -0.16
C CYS A 250 -5.68 -3.41 -0.73
N SER A 251 -6.50 -2.46 -0.26
CA SER A 251 -7.83 -2.20 -0.82
C SER A 251 -7.74 -1.30 -2.04
N SER A 252 -8.32 -1.70 -3.18
CA SER A 252 -8.27 -0.92 -4.42
C SER A 252 -9.64 -0.36 -4.83
N GLU A 253 -9.72 0.92 -5.21
CA GLU A 253 -10.92 1.55 -5.78
C GLU A 253 -10.63 2.17 -7.15
N LEU A 254 -11.39 1.77 -8.17
CA LEU A 254 -11.33 2.33 -9.52
C LEU A 254 -12.34 3.49 -9.66
N LEU A 255 -11.84 4.69 -9.90
CA LEU A 255 -12.66 5.87 -10.17
C LEU A 255 -13.03 5.93 -11.67
N LEU A 256 -14.29 5.68 -12.02
CA LEU A 256 -14.82 5.73 -13.39
C LEU A 256 -15.51 7.08 -13.69
N PRO A 257 -15.52 7.56 -14.95
CA PRO A 257 -16.13 8.85 -15.27
C PRO A 257 -17.66 8.75 -15.15
N GLY A 258 -18.20 9.37 -14.09
CA GLY A 258 -19.62 9.28 -13.73
C GLY A 258 -19.95 8.33 -12.57
N SER A 259 -18.99 7.59 -12.03
CA SER A 259 -19.22 6.73 -10.85
C SER A 259 -19.20 7.55 -9.55
N GLY A 260 -20.34 8.15 -9.22
CA GLY A 260 -20.71 8.18 -7.82
C GLY A 260 -20.90 6.73 -7.36
N GLY A 261 -20.07 6.28 -6.40
CA GLY A 261 -20.10 4.95 -5.78
C GLY A 261 -19.70 3.75 -6.67
N GLY A 262 -18.60 3.07 -6.29
CA GLY A 262 -18.38 1.64 -6.56
C GLY A 262 -17.39 1.31 -7.69
N GLY A 263 -16.18 0.87 -7.33
CA GLY A 263 -15.14 0.40 -8.25
C GLY A 263 -14.33 -0.84 -7.81
N GLY A 264 -14.50 -1.35 -6.59
CA GLY A 264 -13.92 -2.62 -6.12
C GLY A 264 -14.68 -3.84 -6.68
N GLY A 265 -14.03 -4.63 -7.53
CA GLY A 265 -14.67 -5.75 -8.24
C GLY A 265 -14.81 -7.02 -7.40
N ASP A 266 -16.00 -7.27 -6.84
CA ASP A 266 -16.24 -8.40 -5.94
C ASP A 266 -17.62 -9.07 -6.13
N THR A 267 -17.85 -10.13 -5.35
CA THR A 267 -18.97 -11.09 -5.33
C THR A 267 -20.35 -10.53 -4.96
N THR A 268 -20.53 -9.21 -4.93
CA THR A 268 -21.69 -8.50 -4.37
C THR A 268 -22.66 -7.99 -5.46
N GLY A 269 -23.73 -7.27 -5.08
CA GLY A 269 -24.66 -6.63 -6.01
C GLY A 269 -25.43 -5.45 -5.40
N ASP A 270 -26.09 -4.67 -6.23
CA ASP A 270 -26.69 -3.38 -5.85
C ASP A 270 -28.21 -3.44 -5.76
N VAL A 271 -28.79 -2.54 -4.96
CA VAL A 271 -30.24 -2.31 -4.86
C VAL A 271 -30.53 -0.82 -4.98
N LYS A 272 -31.37 -0.44 -5.93
CA LYS A 272 -31.91 0.91 -6.06
C LYS A 272 -33.40 0.92 -5.80
N PHE A 273 -33.80 1.49 -4.67
CA PHE A 273 -35.20 1.74 -4.37
C PHE A 273 -35.70 2.98 -5.11
N TRP A 274 -36.84 2.89 -5.76
CA TRP A 274 -37.41 3.99 -6.54
C TRP A 274 -38.94 4.03 -6.46
N ILE A 275 -39.52 5.16 -6.84
CA ILE A 275 -40.97 5.40 -6.93
C ILE A 275 -41.29 5.95 -8.33
N ASN A 276 -42.48 5.62 -8.85
CA ASN A 276 -42.91 6.06 -10.18
C ASN A 276 -43.75 7.34 -10.20
N HIS A 277 -44.03 7.92 -9.03
CA HIS A 277 -44.70 9.21 -8.86
C HIS A 277 -44.37 9.80 -7.48
N ASP A 278 -44.63 11.08 -7.29
CA ASP A 278 -44.59 11.72 -5.97
C ASP A 278 -45.81 11.33 -5.13
N PHE A 279 -45.58 10.79 -3.94
CA PHE A 279 -46.61 10.46 -2.95
C PHE A 279 -47.05 11.69 -2.11
N GLY A 280 -46.42 12.86 -2.31
CA GLY A 280 -46.72 14.10 -1.59
C GLY A 280 -46.22 14.14 -0.14
N CYS A 281 -45.49 13.12 0.28
CA CYS A 281 -44.98 12.94 1.64
C CYS A 281 -43.56 13.50 1.87
N GLY A 282 -42.90 13.99 0.81
CA GLY A 282 -41.48 14.36 0.82
C GLY A 282 -40.56 13.14 0.69
N ASN A 283 -39.30 13.29 1.12
CA ASN A 283 -38.29 12.25 1.00
C ASN A 283 -38.70 10.94 1.72
N ILE A 284 -38.45 9.80 1.08
CA ILE A 284 -38.71 8.48 1.66
C ILE A 284 -37.41 7.91 2.23
N ASN A 285 -37.37 7.68 3.53
CA ASN A 285 -36.25 6.99 4.17
C ASN A 285 -36.46 5.47 4.07
N VAL A 286 -35.55 4.77 3.40
CA VAL A 286 -35.49 3.31 3.25
C VAL A 286 -34.42 2.75 4.17
N SER A 287 -34.64 1.58 4.77
CA SER A 287 -33.63 0.83 5.54
C SER A 287 -33.65 -0.64 5.13
N VAL A 288 -32.45 -1.20 4.95
CA VAL A 288 -32.23 -2.61 4.63
C VAL A 288 -31.61 -3.30 5.84
N SER A 289 -32.13 -4.47 6.22
CA SER A 289 -31.71 -5.20 7.41
C SER A 289 -30.20 -5.46 7.41
N GLY A 290 -29.49 -4.91 8.40
CA GLY A 290 -28.03 -5.04 8.54
C GLY A 290 -27.19 -4.11 7.66
N ASN A 291 -27.81 -3.32 6.77
CA ASN A 291 -27.11 -2.53 5.74
C ASN A 291 -27.55 -1.05 5.73
N GLY A 292 -27.87 -0.51 6.92
CA GLY A 292 -28.13 0.92 7.11
C GLY A 292 -29.42 1.44 6.49
N SER A 293 -29.36 2.67 5.97
CA SER A 293 -30.50 3.39 5.39
C SER A 293 -30.10 4.38 4.31
N SER A 294 -30.96 4.53 3.31
CA SER A 294 -30.78 5.39 2.13
C SER A 294 -32.07 6.18 1.87
N THR A 295 -32.01 7.27 1.10
CA THR A 295 -33.15 8.20 0.94
C THR A 295 -33.55 8.39 -0.51
N ILE A 296 -34.81 8.13 -0.83
CA ILE A 296 -35.42 8.50 -2.11
C ILE A 296 -35.78 9.99 -2.06
N THR A 297 -35.32 10.75 -3.06
CA THR A 297 -35.49 12.21 -3.19
C THR A 297 -36.20 12.62 -4.49
N GLY A 298 -36.49 11.68 -5.38
CA GLY A 298 -37.21 11.91 -6.63
C GLY A 298 -37.98 10.68 -7.12
N TYR A 299 -38.67 10.83 -8.25
CA TYR A 299 -39.47 9.79 -8.90
C TYR A 299 -39.11 9.66 -10.39
N PHE A 300 -39.46 8.53 -11.00
CA PHE A 300 -39.03 8.16 -12.35
C PHE A 300 -40.18 7.56 -13.17
N ASP A 301 -40.32 7.95 -14.45
CA ASP A 301 -41.37 7.39 -15.34
C ASP A 301 -41.16 5.90 -15.67
N SER A 302 -39.95 5.36 -15.42
CA SER A 302 -39.55 3.97 -15.59
C SER A 302 -38.45 3.58 -14.60
N ALA A 303 -38.14 2.30 -14.49
CA ALA A 303 -37.06 1.82 -13.62
C ALA A 303 -35.70 2.49 -13.97
N PRO A 304 -35.02 3.14 -12.99
CA PRO A 304 -33.73 3.79 -13.21
C PRO A 304 -32.56 2.82 -13.02
N ASP A 305 -31.47 3.00 -13.77
CA ASP A 305 -30.23 2.24 -13.60
C ASP A 305 -29.62 2.43 -12.20
N CYS A 306 -28.79 1.51 -11.69
CA CYS A 306 -28.25 1.59 -10.32
C CYS A 306 -27.13 2.65 -10.11
N ASP A 307 -27.08 3.70 -10.93
CA ASP A 307 -26.22 4.85 -10.69
C ASP A 307 -26.57 5.55 -9.36
N THR A 308 -25.60 6.21 -8.69
CA THR A 308 -25.91 7.12 -7.57
C THR A 308 -26.17 8.56 -8.02
N SER A 309 -26.29 8.83 -9.32
CA SER A 309 -26.42 10.18 -9.89
C SER A 309 -27.85 10.75 -9.79
N SER A 310 -28.82 9.90 -9.45
CA SER A 310 -30.25 10.20 -9.51
C SER A 310 -31.00 9.77 -8.24
N GLY A 311 -32.13 10.43 -7.95
CA GLY A 311 -32.80 10.48 -6.65
C GLY A 311 -33.49 9.22 -6.12
N GLY A 312 -33.01 8.03 -6.47
CA GLY A 312 -33.39 6.76 -5.83
C GLY A 312 -32.65 6.53 -4.51
N GLY A 313 -33.18 5.62 -3.68
CA GLY A 313 -32.53 5.15 -2.46
C GLY A 313 -31.57 4.02 -2.80
N ASN A 314 -30.31 4.36 -3.04
CA ASN A 314 -29.27 3.42 -3.48
C ASN A 314 -28.64 2.70 -2.27
N PHE A 315 -28.36 1.41 -2.41
CA PHE A 315 -27.56 0.57 -1.52
C PHE A 315 -26.64 -0.27 -2.40
N ASN A 316 -25.33 -0.04 -2.33
CA ASN A 316 -24.36 -0.64 -3.23
C ASN A 316 -23.58 -1.76 -2.52
N ASN A 317 -22.96 -2.66 -3.29
CA ASN A 317 -22.06 -3.72 -2.80
C ASN A 317 -22.66 -4.67 -1.73
N LEU A 318 -23.97 -4.93 -1.79
CA LEU A 318 -24.64 -5.87 -0.87
C LEU A 318 -24.20 -7.33 -1.17
N GLN A 319 -23.89 -8.09 -0.13
CA GLN A 319 -23.62 -9.53 -0.26
C GLN A 319 -24.81 -10.28 -0.88
N PRO A 320 -24.59 -11.36 -1.67
CA PRO A 320 -25.69 -12.14 -2.25
C PRO A 320 -26.52 -12.81 -1.15
N GLY A 321 -27.81 -12.50 -1.09
CA GLY A 321 -28.63 -12.91 0.05
C GLY A 321 -30.07 -12.38 0.02
N ASN A 322 -30.85 -12.83 1.00
CA ASN A 322 -32.22 -12.38 1.21
C ASN A 322 -32.24 -11.39 2.38
N TYR A 323 -32.66 -10.15 2.10
CA TYR A 323 -32.77 -9.08 3.08
C TYR A 323 -34.23 -8.73 3.32
N SER A 324 -34.55 -8.24 4.53
CA SER A 324 -35.79 -7.49 4.75
C SER A 324 -35.52 -5.99 4.62
N PHE A 325 -36.53 -5.24 4.21
CA PHE A 325 -36.47 -3.78 4.16
C PHE A 325 -37.73 -3.17 4.78
N THR A 326 -37.56 -1.94 5.26
CA THR A 326 -38.65 -1.01 5.57
C THR A 326 -38.40 0.31 4.86
N ALA A 327 -39.46 1.05 4.55
CA ALA A 327 -39.36 2.43 4.08
C ALA A 327 -40.54 3.24 4.60
N SER A 328 -40.36 4.54 4.83
CA SER A 328 -41.46 5.41 5.24
C SER A 328 -41.29 6.87 4.88
N CYS A 329 -42.43 7.55 4.71
CA CYS A 329 -42.54 9.01 4.63
C CYS A 329 -43.90 9.43 5.20
N SER A 330 -43.91 10.32 6.20
CA SER A 330 -45.11 10.78 6.92
C SER A 330 -46.07 9.66 7.37
N GLU A 331 -47.10 9.35 6.58
CA GLU A 331 -48.13 8.36 6.86
C GLU A 331 -48.04 7.09 6.00
N TYR A 332 -47.13 7.05 5.02
CA TYR A 332 -46.86 5.87 4.19
C TYR A 332 -45.76 5.01 4.81
N THR A 333 -45.97 3.70 4.78
CA THR A 333 -45.00 2.69 5.22
C THR A 333 -44.97 1.52 4.25
N TRP A 334 -43.79 1.20 3.73
CA TRP A 334 -43.53 -0.01 2.96
C TRP A 334 -42.67 -0.95 3.79
N ASN A 335 -42.89 -2.25 3.63
CA ASN A 335 -41.99 -3.26 4.17
C ASN A 335 -42.06 -4.52 3.30
N GLY A 336 -40.97 -5.27 3.25
CA GLY A 336 -40.91 -6.49 2.45
C GLY A 336 -39.56 -7.19 2.55
N SER A 337 -39.28 -8.01 1.54
CA SER A 337 -38.01 -8.70 1.37
C SER A 337 -37.54 -8.62 -0.07
N LEU A 338 -36.22 -8.65 -0.26
CA LEU A 338 -35.56 -8.63 -1.56
C LEU A 338 -34.42 -9.65 -1.60
N THR A 339 -34.02 -10.05 -2.81
CA THR A 339 -32.91 -10.97 -3.04
C THR A 339 -31.84 -10.27 -3.87
N VAL A 340 -30.64 -10.12 -3.31
CA VAL A 340 -29.45 -9.64 -4.03
C VAL A 340 -28.74 -10.84 -4.65
N ASN A 341 -28.28 -10.71 -5.89
CA ASN A 341 -27.43 -11.68 -6.56
C ASN A 341 -26.08 -11.03 -6.88
N ALA A 342 -25.01 -11.81 -6.89
CA ALA A 342 -23.69 -11.35 -7.32
C ALA A 342 -23.74 -10.77 -8.74
N ASN A 343 -23.02 -9.68 -9.00
CA ASN A 343 -22.94 -8.99 -10.28
C ASN A 343 -24.32 -8.59 -10.84
N SER A 344 -25.22 -8.08 -9.99
CA SER A 344 -26.57 -7.65 -10.41
C SER A 344 -27.01 -6.34 -9.76
N CYS A 345 -27.86 -5.60 -10.47
CA CYS A 345 -28.53 -4.39 -10.02
C CYS A 345 -30.04 -4.68 -9.86
N LEU A 346 -30.60 -4.47 -8.66
CA LEU A 346 -32.02 -4.68 -8.37
C LEU A 346 -32.77 -3.34 -8.27
N GLN A 347 -33.57 -3.04 -9.28
CA GLN A 347 -34.37 -1.82 -9.41
C GLN A 347 -35.71 -1.96 -8.65
N PHE A 348 -35.69 -1.91 -7.32
CA PHE A 348 -36.85 -2.20 -6.47
C PHE A 348 -37.86 -1.03 -6.43
N GLN A 349 -39.03 -1.21 -7.06
CA GLN A 349 -40.08 -0.19 -7.04
C GLN A 349 -40.94 -0.25 -5.76
N LEU A 350 -41.02 0.85 -5.02
CA LEU A 350 -42.06 1.06 -4.00
C LEU A 350 -43.37 1.53 -4.68
N ASN A 351 -44.50 0.96 -4.25
CA ASN A 351 -45.83 1.13 -4.84
C ASN A 351 -46.87 1.45 -3.75
#